data_AF-A0A928FZT6-F1
#
_entry.id   AF-A0A928FZT6-F1
#
_cell.length_a   1.000
_cell.length_b   1.000
_cell.length_c   1.000
_cell.angle_alpha   90.00
_cell.angle_beta   90.00
_cell.angle_gamma   90.00
#
_symmetry.space_group_name_H-M   'P 1'
#
loop_
_entity.id
_entity.type
_entity.pdbx_description
1 polymer ?
#
loop_
_entity_poly.entity_id
_entity_poly.type
_entity_poly.pdbx_seq_one_letter_code
_entity_poly.pdbx_strand_id
1 'polypeptide(L)'
;MKNLISILVVALVLAAAVGCCACRKGKNNKALVGTEWKVVTMMGQNVDIADDEFVFQFGKDGRFSGVGACNRMMGDYTATDKGAIKFGALAGTRMMCPKVSLEADFTRIVHQATHYEIDGDMLIILSNGEAQMILKAK
;
A
#
# COMPACT_ATOMS: atom_id res chain seq x y z
N MET A 1 -30.93 2.98 64.61
CA MET A 1 -32.32 2.65 64.25
C MET A 1 -32.33 2.16 62.81
N LYS A 2 -32.61 0.85 62.61
CA LYS A 2 -33.30 0.19 61.48
C LYS A 2 -32.81 0.51 60.05
N ASN A 3 -32.42 -0.39 59.14
CA ASN A 3 -32.46 -1.85 58.93
C ASN A 3 -31.40 -2.12 57.84
N LEU A 4 -30.48 -3.10 57.92
CA LEU A 4 -30.65 -4.53 57.63
C LEU A 4 -31.56 -4.86 56.45
N ILE A 5 -30.99 -4.98 55.25
CA ILE A 5 -31.47 -5.92 54.23
C ILE A 5 -30.28 -6.74 53.76
N SER A 6 -30.24 -7.97 54.27
CA SER A 6 -29.39 -9.07 53.81
C SER A 6 -30.01 -9.70 52.58
N ILE A 7 -29.30 -9.78 51.45
CA ILE A 7 -29.45 -10.88 50.49
C ILE A 7 -28.04 -11.23 49.98
N LEU A 8 -27.45 -12.27 50.58
CA LEU A 8 -26.41 -13.10 49.99
C LEU A 8 -27.09 -14.05 49.00
N VAL A 9 -26.67 -14.09 47.73
CA VAL A 9 -26.29 -15.34 47.04
C VAL A 9 -25.25 -15.02 45.96
N VAL A 10 -24.14 -15.72 46.10
CA VAL A 10 -22.92 -15.78 45.29
C VAL A 10 -23.18 -16.35 43.90
N ALA A 11 -22.58 -15.75 42.86
CA ALA A 11 -22.04 -16.51 41.73
C ALA A 11 -20.96 -15.68 41.02
N LEU A 12 -19.72 -16.00 41.37
CA LEU A 12 -18.50 -15.59 40.70
C LEU A 12 -18.48 -16.22 39.30
N VAL A 13 -18.53 -15.43 38.24
CA VAL A 13 -17.97 -15.83 36.94
C VAL A 13 -17.06 -14.70 36.47
N LEU A 14 -15.81 -14.79 36.91
CA LEU A 14 -14.67 -14.26 36.18
C LEU A 14 -14.60 -15.00 34.83
N ALA A 15 -15.01 -14.33 33.77
CA ALA A 15 -14.50 -14.59 32.43
C ALA A 15 -14.11 -13.24 31.85
N ALA A 16 -12.85 -12.87 32.09
CA ALA A 16 -12.21 -11.81 31.37
C ALA A 16 -12.28 -12.15 29.88
N ALA A 17 -13.04 -11.38 29.10
CA ALA A 17 -12.86 -11.32 27.65
C ALA A 17 -11.59 -10.51 27.38
N VAL A 18 -10.46 -11.10 27.75
CA VAL A 18 -9.12 -10.73 27.30
C VAL A 18 -9.13 -10.92 25.80
N GLY A 19 -8.81 -9.85 25.08
CA GLY A 19 -8.26 -9.94 23.73
C GLY A 19 -9.27 -10.24 22.64
N CYS A 20 -9.97 -9.21 22.17
CA CYS A 20 -10.16 -9.07 20.72
C CYS A 20 -8.85 -8.56 20.08
N CYS A 21 -7.72 -9.20 20.38
CA CYS A 21 -6.64 -9.30 19.41
C CYS A 21 -7.10 -10.36 18.43
N ALA A 22 -8.08 -10.02 17.60
CA ALA A 22 -8.39 -10.80 16.42
C ALA A 22 -7.07 -10.95 15.67
N CYS A 23 -6.57 -12.18 15.74
CA CYS A 23 -5.42 -12.74 15.10
C CYS A 23 -5.09 -11.97 13.81
N ARG A 24 -4.05 -11.12 13.82
CA ARG A 24 -3.32 -10.81 12.58
C ARG A 24 -2.66 -12.12 12.16
N LYS A 25 -3.44 -13.03 11.58
CA LYS A 25 -2.98 -14.17 10.82
C LYS A 25 -1.94 -13.59 9.88
N GLY A 26 -0.67 -13.93 10.08
CA GLY A 26 0.44 -13.34 9.33
C GLY A 26 0.10 -13.46 7.86
N LYS A 27 -0.27 -12.34 7.23
CA LYS A 27 -0.51 -12.31 5.80
C LYS A 27 0.84 -12.59 5.16
N ASN A 28 0.88 -13.53 4.24
CA ASN A 28 2.06 -13.81 3.42
C ASN A 28 2.23 -12.65 2.44
N ASN A 29 2.69 -11.51 2.96
CA ASN A 29 2.93 -10.31 2.19
C ASN A 29 4.10 -10.56 1.25
N LYS A 30 3.95 -10.14 -0.01
CA LYS A 30 5.07 -10.06 -0.94
C LYS A 30 6.10 -9.04 -0.44
N ALA A 31 7.36 -9.24 -0.81
CA ALA A 31 8.39 -8.26 -0.53
C ALA A 31 8.21 -7.05 -1.47
N LEU A 32 8.42 -5.82 -0.99
CA LEU A 32 8.45 -4.64 -1.86
C LEU A 32 9.51 -4.82 -2.97
N VAL A 33 10.71 -5.21 -2.54
CA VAL A 33 11.89 -5.37 -3.37
C VAL A 33 11.94 -6.74 -4.03
N GLY A 34 12.25 -6.78 -5.33
CA GLY A 34 12.32 -8.02 -6.10
C GLY A 34 10.96 -8.59 -6.51
N THR A 35 9.87 -7.86 -6.28
CA THR A 35 8.54 -8.16 -6.81
C THR A 35 8.23 -7.20 -7.96
N GLU A 36 7.63 -7.71 -9.03
CA GLU A 36 7.04 -6.90 -10.08
C GLU A 36 5.61 -6.52 -9.71
N TRP A 37 5.31 -5.22 -9.76
CA TRP A 37 4.05 -4.63 -9.35
C TRP A 37 3.36 -3.99 -10.55
N LYS A 38 2.16 -4.48 -10.90
CA LYS A 38 1.31 -3.93 -11.96
C LYS A 38 0.27 -3.02 -11.35
N VAL A 39 0.12 -1.80 -11.85
CA VAL A 39 -0.95 -0.90 -11.39
C VAL A 39 -2.32 -1.51 -11.68
N VAL A 40 -3.22 -1.43 -10.70
CA VAL A 40 -4.63 -1.80 -10.85
C VAL A 40 -5.58 -0.63 -10.60
N THR A 41 -5.18 0.32 -9.75
CA THR A 41 -5.95 1.55 -9.50
C THR A 41 -5.04 2.78 -9.41
N MET A 42 -5.59 3.92 -9.82
CA MET A 42 -5.02 5.24 -9.58
C MET A 42 -6.15 6.21 -9.19
N MET A 43 -5.92 7.06 -8.20
CA MET A 43 -6.88 8.07 -7.71
C MET A 43 -8.26 7.49 -7.39
N GLY A 44 -8.30 6.27 -6.84
CA GLY A 44 -9.55 5.59 -6.49
C GLY A 44 -10.33 4.98 -7.66
N GLN A 45 -9.79 5.02 -8.89
CA GLN A 45 -10.42 4.43 -10.08
C GLN A 45 -9.60 3.24 -10.60
N ASN A 46 -10.29 2.19 -11.06
CA ASN A 46 -9.64 1.11 -11.79
C ASN A 46 -9.11 1.66 -13.13
N VAL A 47 -7.91 1.24 -13.51
CA VAL A 47 -7.30 1.62 -14.78
C VAL A 47 -7.43 0.50 -15.80
N ASP A 48 -7.76 0.84 -17.05
CA ASP A 48 -7.81 -0.10 -18.17
C ASP A 48 -6.49 -0.05 -18.96
N ILE A 49 -5.60 -0.99 -18.66
CA ILE A 49 -4.23 -1.04 -19.16
C ILE A 49 -3.85 -2.44 -19.62
N ALA A 50 -2.99 -2.51 -20.61
CA ALA A 50 -2.47 -3.78 -21.13
C ALA A 50 -1.65 -4.50 -20.04
N ASP A 51 -1.39 -5.79 -20.24
CA ASP A 51 -0.72 -6.61 -19.23
C ASP A 51 0.74 -6.23 -18.97
N ASP A 52 1.38 -5.60 -19.94
CA ASP A 52 2.75 -5.10 -19.89
C ASP A 52 2.86 -3.59 -19.66
N GLU A 53 1.75 -2.87 -19.48
CA GLU A 53 1.72 -1.46 -19.12
C GLU A 53 1.71 -1.25 -17.59
N PHE A 54 2.33 -0.15 -17.13
CA PHE A 54 2.42 0.23 -15.71
C PHE A 54 2.93 -0.88 -14.78
N VAL A 55 4.00 -1.54 -15.20
CA VAL A 55 4.70 -2.57 -14.41
C VAL A 55 6.00 -1.99 -13.87
N PHE A 56 6.19 -2.06 -12.54
CA PHE A 56 7.34 -1.49 -11.83
C PHE A 56 7.97 -2.47 -10.87
N GLN A 57 9.26 -2.30 -10.65
CA GLN A 57 10.04 -3.06 -9.68
C GLN A 57 10.87 -2.12 -8.81
N PHE A 58 11.08 -2.54 -7.56
CA PHE A 58 11.92 -1.87 -6.58
C PHE A 58 13.19 -2.69 -6.36
N GLY A 59 14.36 -2.04 -6.51
CA GLY A 59 15.68 -2.64 -6.40
C GLY A 59 16.32 -2.43 -5.03
N LYS A 60 17.19 -3.36 -4.62
CA LYS A 60 17.95 -3.27 -3.36
C LYS A 60 18.94 -2.09 -3.31
N ASP A 61 19.24 -1.53 -4.47
CA ASP A 61 20.09 -0.36 -4.68
C ASP A 61 19.38 0.97 -4.44
N GLY A 62 18.10 0.94 -4.02
CA GLY A 62 17.31 2.15 -3.82
C GLY A 62 16.81 2.76 -5.13
N ARG A 63 16.80 1.98 -6.21
CA ARG A 63 16.24 2.41 -7.50
C ARG A 63 14.92 1.71 -7.78
N PHE A 64 13.94 2.45 -8.28
CA PHE A 64 12.74 1.88 -8.87
C PHE A 64 12.77 2.09 -10.38
N SER A 65 12.20 1.15 -11.12
CA SER A 65 12.16 1.21 -12.57
C SER A 65 10.96 0.44 -13.11
N GLY A 66 10.53 0.81 -14.31
CA GLY A 66 9.42 0.14 -14.97
C GLY A 66 9.03 0.78 -16.28
N VAL A 67 7.86 0.38 -16.75
CA VAL A 67 7.21 0.91 -17.95
C VAL A 67 5.89 1.53 -17.54
N GLY A 68 5.60 2.73 -18.03
CA GLY A 68 4.32 3.43 -17.86
C GLY A 68 3.32 3.00 -18.93
N ALA A 69 2.67 3.99 -19.54
CA ALA A 69 1.77 3.75 -20.68
C ALA A 69 2.55 3.42 -21.95
N CYS A 70 3.66 4.12 -22.18
CA CYS A 70 4.61 3.77 -23.24
C CYS A 70 6.05 4.15 -22.87
N ASN A 71 6.24 5.09 -21.96
CA ASN A 71 7.57 5.52 -21.55
C ASN A 71 8.17 4.60 -20.50
N ARG A 72 9.48 4.39 -20.61
CA ARG A 72 10.25 3.79 -19.51
C ARG A 72 10.45 4.86 -18.45
N MET A 73 10.24 4.49 -17.19
CA MET A 73 10.39 5.39 -16.05
C MET A 73 11.29 4.74 -15.02
N MET A 74 12.11 5.57 -14.37
CA MET A 74 13.02 5.14 -13.32
C MET A 74 13.31 6.30 -12.38
N GLY A 75 13.75 5.99 -11.17
CA GLY A 75 14.19 7.00 -10.23
C GLY A 75 14.72 6.38 -8.95
N ASP A 76 15.16 7.23 -8.05
CA ASP A 76 15.58 6.80 -6.73
C ASP A 76 14.36 6.71 -5.81
N TYR A 77 14.41 5.81 -4.83
CA TYR A 77 13.42 5.71 -3.77
C TYR A 77 14.07 5.34 -2.44
N THR A 78 13.41 5.72 -1.36
CA THR A 78 13.72 5.25 -0.01
C THR A 78 12.46 4.64 0.58
N ALA A 79 12.61 3.51 1.27
CA ALA A 79 11.52 2.86 1.99
C ALA A 79 12.01 2.43 3.37
N THR A 80 11.11 2.43 4.34
CA THR A 80 11.38 1.95 5.69
C THR A 80 10.46 0.78 6.04
N ASP A 81 10.87 -0.05 6.99
CA ASP A 81 10.05 -1.16 7.49
C ASP A 81 8.78 -0.69 8.22
N LYS A 82 8.70 0.61 8.56
CA LYS A 82 7.51 1.24 9.15
C LYS A 82 6.49 1.71 8.11
N GLY A 83 6.73 1.47 6.82
CA GLY A 83 5.81 1.82 5.74
C GLY A 83 6.02 3.23 5.17
N ALA A 84 7.02 4.01 5.59
CA ALA A 84 7.32 5.27 4.92
C ALA A 84 8.00 4.99 3.57
N ILE A 85 7.58 5.69 2.51
CA ILE A 85 8.21 5.68 1.18
C ILE A 85 8.37 7.10 0.66
N LYS A 86 9.47 7.36 -0.03
CA LYS A 86 9.69 8.62 -0.76
C LYS A 86 10.39 8.32 -2.07
N PHE A 87 9.99 9.03 -3.11
CA PHE A 87 10.62 8.96 -4.41
C PHE A 87 11.45 10.23 -4.66
N GLY A 88 12.64 10.03 -5.23
CA GLY A 88 13.55 11.08 -5.63
C GLY A 88 13.20 11.66 -7.00
N ALA A 89 14.22 12.09 -7.74
CA ALA A 89 14.03 12.55 -9.11
C ALA A 89 13.60 11.38 -10.01
N LEU A 90 12.54 11.61 -10.79
CA LEU A 90 12.11 10.69 -11.84
C LEU A 90 12.79 11.06 -13.16
N ALA A 91 13.29 10.04 -13.84
CA ALA A 91 13.75 10.10 -15.21
C ALA A 91 12.89 9.18 -16.08
N GLY A 92 12.65 9.58 -17.31
CA GLY A 92 11.91 8.77 -18.26
C GLY A 92 12.12 9.21 -19.69
N THR A 93 11.68 8.36 -20.63
CA THR A 93 11.63 8.72 -22.05
C THR A 93 10.48 9.70 -22.32
N ARG A 94 10.53 10.42 -23.45
CA ARG A 94 9.48 11.35 -23.87
C ARG A 94 8.87 10.94 -25.21
N MET A 95 8.32 9.73 -25.27
CA MET A 95 7.55 9.24 -26.40
C MET A 95 6.10 9.74 -26.30
N MET A 96 5.45 9.92 -27.45
CA MET A 96 4.05 10.31 -27.51
C MET A 96 3.17 9.07 -27.24
N CYS A 97 2.72 8.91 -26.00
CA CYS A 97 1.85 7.80 -25.61
C CYS A 97 0.37 8.12 -25.92
N PRO A 98 -0.47 7.13 -26.24
CA PRO A 98 -1.92 7.33 -26.32
C PRO A 98 -2.55 7.64 -24.96
N LYS A 99 -1.98 7.15 -23.85
CA LYS A 99 -2.49 7.31 -22.47
C LYS A 99 -1.67 8.32 -21.64
N VAL A 100 -1.44 9.52 -22.19
CA VAL A 100 -0.63 10.56 -21.51
C VAL A 100 -1.18 10.98 -20.14
N SER A 101 -2.51 10.95 -19.97
CA SER A 101 -3.16 11.31 -18.70
C SER A 101 -2.77 10.36 -17.58
N LEU A 102 -2.84 9.05 -17.82
CA LEU A 102 -2.48 8.04 -16.81
C LEU A 102 -0.99 8.12 -16.44
N GLU A 103 -0.11 8.43 -17.40
CA GLU A 103 1.32 8.58 -17.10
C GLU A 103 1.60 9.84 -16.26
N ALA A 104 0.86 10.92 -16.50
CA ALA A 104 0.88 12.12 -15.66
C ALA A 104 0.31 11.86 -14.26
N ASP A 105 -0.78 11.09 -14.17
CA ASP A 105 -1.41 10.68 -12.91
C ASP A 105 -0.42 9.88 -12.06
N PHE A 106 0.22 8.87 -12.67
CA PHE A 106 1.26 8.07 -12.03
C PHE A 106 2.37 8.95 -11.47
N THR A 107 2.94 9.82 -12.30
CA THR A 107 4.06 10.69 -11.92
C THR A 107 3.67 11.59 -10.74
N ARG A 108 2.46 12.16 -10.76
CA ARG A 108 1.95 12.97 -9.64
C ARG A 108 1.81 12.16 -8.36
N ILE A 109 1.24 10.94 -8.43
CA ILE A 109 1.07 10.09 -7.25
C ILE A 109 2.43 9.72 -6.66
N VAL A 110 3.40 9.35 -7.50
CA VAL A 110 4.76 9.02 -7.05
C VAL A 110 5.41 10.21 -6.33
N HIS A 111 5.24 11.44 -6.84
CA HIS A 111 5.75 12.65 -6.18
C HIS A 111 5.06 12.96 -4.85
N GLN A 112 3.80 12.55 -4.67
CA GLN A 112 3.02 12.84 -3.47
C GLN A 112 3.06 11.69 -2.44
N ALA A 113 3.59 10.53 -2.81
CA ALA A 113 3.65 9.35 -1.96
C ALA A 113 4.46 9.62 -0.69
N THR A 114 3.88 9.25 0.46
CA THR A 114 4.56 9.35 1.76
C THR A 114 4.60 8.03 2.49
N HIS A 115 3.64 7.15 2.21
CA HIS A 115 3.54 5.83 2.82
C HIS A 115 3.21 4.76 1.79
N TYR A 116 3.56 3.53 2.12
CA TYR A 116 3.12 2.33 1.44
C TYR A 116 2.67 1.29 2.45
N GLU A 117 1.75 0.46 2.02
CA GLU A 117 1.33 -0.74 2.73
C GLU A 117 1.37 -1.93 1.77
N ILE A 118 1.71 -3.10 2.29
CA ILE A 118 1.57 -4.35 1.55
C ILE A 118 0.54 -5.21 2.24
N ASP A 119 -0.45 -5.65 1.47
CA ASP A 119 -1.50 -6.56 1.89
C ASP A 119 -1.53 -7.76 0.93
N GLY A 120 -0.86 -8.85 1.32
CA GLY A 120 -0.74 -10.04 0.49
C GLY A 120 0.01 -9.75 -0.82
N ASP A 121 -0.73 -9.76 -1.93
CA ASP A 121 -0.25 -9.46 -3.28
C ASP A 121 -0.54 -8.01 -3.71
N MET A 122 -1.00 -7.14 -2.80
CA MET A 122 -1.33 -5.76 -3.10
C MET A 122 -0.32 -4.81 -2.46
N LEU A 123 0.24 -3.90 -3.25
CA LEU A 123 1.03 -2.75 -2.82
C LEU A 123 0.15 -1.51 -2.92
N ILE A 124 -0.08 -0.86 -1.79
CA ILE A 124 -0.92 0.34 -1.68
C ILE A 124 0.01 1.52 -1.44
N ILE A 125 -0.04 2.52 -2.31
CA ILE A 125 0.70 3.78 -2.17
C ILE A 125 -0.26 4.83 -1.62
N LEU A 126 0.15 5.48 -0.52
CA LEU A 126 -0.65 6.46 0.20
C LEU A 126 0.00 7.84 0.21
N SER A 127 -0.87 8.85 0.24
CA SER A 127 -0.51 10.23 0.54
C SER A 127 -1.50 10.78 1.56
N ASN A 128 -1.01 11.43 2.61
CA ASN A 128 -1.82 11.99 3.70
C ASN A 128 -2.84 11.01 4.33
N GLY A 129 -2.52 9.72 4.35
CA GLY A 129 -3.41 8.67 4.89
C GLY A 129 -4.47 8.16 3.91
N GLU A 130 -4.51 8.69 2.68
CA GLU A 130 -5.43 8.24 1.63
C GLU A 130 -4.70 7.40 0.58
N ALA A 131 -5.33 6.31 0.14
CA ALA A 131 -4.80 5.47 -0.93
C ALA A 131 -4.88 6.20 -2.28
N GLN A 132 -3.73 6.40 -2.91
CA GLN A 132 -3.61 7.10 -4.18
C GLN A 132 -3.41 6.14 -5.36
N MET A 133 -2.72 5.02 -5.15
CA MET A 133 -2.47 4.02 -6.17
C MET A 133 -2.39 2.64 -5.54
N ILE A 134 -2.96 1.64 -6.20
CA ILE A 134 -2.83 0.24 -5.81
C ILE A 134 -2.20 -0.52 -6.97
N LEU A 135 -1.20 -1.34 -6.64
CA LEU A 135 -0.54 -2.25 -7.54
C LEU A 135 -0.70 -3.68 -7.05
N LYS A 136 -0.77 -4.62 -7.98
CA LYS A 136 -0.83 -6.05 -7.71
C LYS A 136 0.47 -6.72 -8.12
N ALA A 137 0.98 -7.63 -7.31
CA ALA A 137 2.12 -8.46 -7.65
C ALA A 137 1.81 -9.34 -8.88
N LYS A 138 2.74 -9.37 -9.84
CA LYS A 138 2.73 -10.30 -10.96
C LYS A 138 3.21 -11.70 -10.55
#